data_AF-A0A067MQF9-F1
#
_entry.id   AF-A0A067MQF9-F1
#
_cell.length_a   1.000
_cell.length_b   1.000
_cell.length_c   1.000
_cell.angle_alpha   90.00
_cell.angle_beta   90.00
_cell.angle_gamma   90.00
#
_symmetry.space_group_name_H-M   'P 1'
#
loop_
_entity.id
_entity.type
_entity.pdbx_description
1 polymer ?
#
loop_
_entity_poly.entity_id
_entity_poly.type
_entity_poly.pdbx_seq_one_letter_code
_entity_poly.pdbx_strand_id
1 'polypeptide(L)'
;MAAAADFDFAGYLREIFPDVSYSITRFSGGLCNVTVRAAPLPRFADPESSHNLGPFGIPTNSSIVLKYAPPFVAISGPSVPFSPRRQKIEAAALTYLQQISHITGADSAVVTPKLLHEDHENHVLILEDLGSDTVPIIKWLEDGPPISTVCSVGDRVGRFLAALHSQRLDTKPATTALLEIESAQVDPSSVYSKIASKFVANLAGARYGEVDVAALRSLTRAVVEDKSMNDTTFSHGDFWSASILVNKDASVVGIIDWEWAGLAKPLRDMGVLLGDVYPRCILGSSLQLQQAGRAFIRSVTASY
;
A
#
# COMPACT_ATOMS: atom_id res chain seq x y z
N MET A 1 -2.31 13.91 20.57
CA MET A 1 -1.83 12.97 19.52
C MET A 1 -0.91 11.95 20.17
N ALA A 2 -1.42 10.98 20.92
CA ALA A 2 -0.55 10.17 21.81
C ALA A 2 -1.08 8.75 22.09
N ALA A 3 -1.32 7.91 21.08
CA ALA A 3 -1.72 6.52 21.39
C ALA A 3 -1.26 5.42 20.41
N ALA A 4 -0.55 5.73 19.33
CA ALA A 4 0.03 4.72 18.43
C ALA A 4 1.57 4.73 18.44
N ALA A 5 2.19 5.27 19.50
CA ALA A 5 3.63 5.55 19.52
C ALA A 5 4.47 4.46 20.20
N ASP A 6 3.87 3.49 20.89
CA ASP A 6 4.58 2.76 21.95
C ASP A 6 4.89 1.28 21.63
N PHE A 7 4.78 0.84 20.37
CA PHE A 7 5.28 -0.48 20.02
C PHE A 7 6.82 -0.46 20.01
N ASP A 8 7.47 -1.20 20.91
CA ASP A 8 8.93 -1.31 20.99
C ASP A 8 9.46 -2.26 19.91
N PHE A 9 9.59 -1.76 18.67
CA PHE A 9 10.14 -2.53 17.56
C PHE A 9 11.55 -3.06 17.83
N ALA A 10 12.38 -2.33 18.58
CA ALA A 10 13.74 -2.74 18.88
C ALA A 10 13.77 -3.85 19.94
N GLY A 11 12.92 -3.76 20.97
CA GLY A 11 12.66 -4.84 21.92
C GLY A 11 12.13 -6.08 21.24
N TYR A 12 11.09 -5.91 20.41
CA TYR A 12 10.48 -6.98 19.62
C TYR A 12 11.52 -7.72 18.77
N LEU A 13 12.29 -7.01 17.94
CA LEU A 13 13.34 -7.65 17.12
C LEU A 13 14.42 -8.33 17.94
N ARG A 14 14.77 -7.83 19.14
CA ARG A 14 15.73 -8.50 20.03
C ARG A 14 15.18 -9.81 20.60
N GLU A 15 13.88 -9.91 20.80
CA GLU A 15 13.23 -11.12 21.30
C GLU A 15 13.24 -12.23 20.24
N ILE A 16 12.84 -11.90 19.02
CA ILE A 16 12.73 -12.89 17.94
C ILE A 16 14.06 -13.12 17.20
N PHE A 17 14.95 -12.12 17.16
CA PHE A 17 16.26 -12.16 16.48
C PHE A 17 17.38 -11.53 17.32
N PRO A 18 17.82 -12.18 18.41
CA PRO A 18 18.78 -11.62 19.36
C PRO A 18 20.17 -11.37 18.76
N ASP A 19 20.53 -12.07 17.68
CA ASP A 19 21.87 -12.04 17.08
C ASP A 19 22.12 -10.81 16.20
N VAL A 20 21.08 -10.07 15.82
CA VAL A 20 21.19 -8.86 15.00
C VAL A 20 20.54 -7.69 15.72
N SER A 21 21.25 -6.58 15.80
CA SER A 21 20.70 -5.33 16.33
C SER A 21 20.39 -4.36 15.20
N TYR A 22 19.23 -3.74 15.26
CA TYR A 22 18.74 -2.81 14.25
C TYR A 22 18.60 -1.40 14.80
N SER A 23 18.89 -0.42 13.95
CA SER A 23 18.40 0.95 14.11
C SER A 23 16.99 1.05 13.54
N ILE A 24 16.08 1.70 14.26
CA ILE A 24 14.67 1.81 13.88
C ILE A 24 14.39 3.23 13.39
N THR A 25 13.90 3.35 12.17
CA THR A 25 13.48 4.63 11.58
C THR A 25 12.01 4.55 11.19
N ARG A 26 11.17 5.39 11.79
CA ARG A 26 9.75 5.43 11.46
C ARG A 26 9.51 6.07 10.10
N PHE A 27 8.68 5.46 9.26
CA PHE A 27 8.24 6.09 8.02
C PHE A 27 7.24 7.21 8.32
N SER A 28 7.33 8.30 7.56
CA SER A 28 6.28 9.31 7.52
C SER A 28 5.16 8.82 6.60
N GLY A 29 3.98 8.54 7.15
CA GLY A 29 2.85 7.99 6.40
C GLY A 29 2.18 6.83 7.13
N GLY A 30 1.17 6.24 6.49
CA GLY A 30 0.36 5.17 7.07
C GLY A 30 -0.72 5.70 8.02
N LEU A 31 -1.99 5.59 7.60
CA LEU A 31 -3.11 6.02 8.43
C LEU A 31 -3.44 4.99 9.51
N CYS A 32 -3.49 3.73 9.09
CA CYS A 32 -3.98 2.62 9.91
C CYS A 32 -2.88 1.97 10.74
N ASN A 33 -1.64 1.95 10.27
CA ASN A 33 -0.54 1.19 10.88
C ASN A 33 0.63 2.07 11.30
N VAL A 34 1.49 1.48 12.12
CA VAL A 34 2.81 2.04 12.44
C VAL A 34 3.84 1.25 11.64
N THR A 35 4.49 1.92 10.69
CA THR A 35 5.49 1.29 9.83
C THR A 35 6.87 1.87 10.10
N VAL A 36 7.88 1.01 10.24
CA VAL A 36 9.27 1.39 10.47
C VAL A 36 10.20 0.62 9.53
N ARG A 37 11.32 1.24 9.17
CA ARG A 37 12.49 0.57 8.63
C ARG A 37 13.40 0.17 9.76
N ALA A 38 13.82 -1.08 9.79
CA ALA A 38 14.89 -1.57 10.64
C ALA A 38 16.14 -1.81 9.78
N ALA A 39 17.19 -1.02 10.02
CA ALA A 39 18.47 -1.16 9.33
C ALA A 39 19.52 -1.74 10.30
N PRO A 40 20.23 -2.81 9.92
CA PRO A 40 21.20 -3.46 10.81
C PRO A 40 22.31 -2.48 11.23
N LEU A 41 22.75 -2.56 12.48
CA LEU A 41 23.82 -1.70 12.99
C LEU A 41 25.17 -2.02 12.31
N PRO A 42 26.09 -1.03 12.19
CA PRO A 42 27.32 -1.16 11.39
C PRO A 42 28.21 -2.38 11.69
N ARG A 43 28.22 -2.87 12.93
CA ARG A 43 28.98 -4.09 13.32
C ARG A 43 28.48 -5.37 12.64
N PHE A 44 27.26 -5.34 12.10
CA PHE A 44 26.61 -6.40 11.33
C PHE A 44 26.48 -6.04 9.85
N ALA A 45 27.05 -4.91 9.42
CA ALA A 45 27.07 -4.46 8.03
C ALA A 45 28.41 -4.78 7.34
N ASP A 46 29.24 -5.62 7.95
CA ASP A 46 30.53 -6.05 7.39
C ASP A 46 30.30 -6.70 6.01
N PRO A 47 30.97 -6.27 4.93
CA PRO A 47 30.83 -6.86 3.61
C PRO A 47 31.04 -8.38 3.58
N GLU A 48 31.87 -8.96 4.46
CA GLU A 48 32.04 -10.42 4.52
C GLU A 48 30.82 -11.15 5.12
N SER A 49 29.97 -10.45 5.86
CA SER A 49 28.73 -10.98 6.43
C SER A 49 27.56 -11.06 5.44
N SER A 50 27.70 -10.52 4.21
CA SER A 50 26.65 -10.57 3.18
C SER A 50 26.30 -11.99 2.72
N HIS A 51 27.19 -12.95 2.98
CA HIS A 51 26.96 -14.37 2.71
C HIS A 51 26.19 -15.08 3.82
N ASN A 52 26.12 -14.50 5.01
CA ASN A 52 25.35 -15.04 6.11
C ASN A 52 23.89 -14.65 5.92
N LEU A 53 23.08 -15.65 5.58
CA LEU A 53 21.63 -15.50 5.60
C LEU A 53 21.19 -15.34 7.05
N GLY A 54 20.47 -14.25 7.27
CA GLY A 54 19.74 -14.00 8.48
C GLY A 54 18.51 -14.89 8.59
N PRO A 55 17.76 -14.72 9.68
CA PRO A 55 16.68 -15.61 10.07
C PRO A 55 15.48 -15.63 9.11
N PHE A 56 15.36 -14.62 8.25
CA PHE A 56 14.31 -14.54 7.23
C PHE A 56 14.77 -15.02 5.85
N GLY A 57 15.93 -15.67 5.76
CA GLY A 57 16.49 -16.09 4.48
C GLY A 57 16.99 -14.93 3.60
N ILE A 58 17.22 -13.76 4.18
CA ILE A 58 17.84 -12.60 3.53
C ILE A 58 19.20 -12.30 4.18
N PRO A 59 20.15 -11.64 3.50
CA PRO A 59 21.42 -11.26 4.10
C PRO A 59 21.27 -10.51 5.44
N THR A 60 22.10 -10.82 6.42
CA THR A 60 22.07 -10.19 7.76
C THR A 60 22.32 -8.68 7.75
N ASN A 61 22.92 -8.16 6.69
CA ASN A 61 23.15 -6.74 6.47
C ASN A 61 22.03 -6.04 5.69
N SER A 62 20.95 -6.74 5.32
CA SER A 62 19.78 -6.16 4.67
C SER A 62 18.88 -5.43 5.66
N SER A 63 18.30 -4.31 5.23
CA SER A 63 17.19 -3.69 5.98
C SER A 63 15.88 -4.45 5.75
N ILE A 64 14.98 -4.32 6.72
CA ILE A 64 13.63 -4.88 6.70
C ILE A 64 12.62 -3.80 7.07
N VAL A 65 11.38 -4.00 6.66
CA VAL A 65 10.25 -3.14 7.06
C VAL A 65 9.40 -3.88 8.06
N LEU A 66 9.09 -3.24 9.19
CA LEU A 66 8.14 -3.76 10.17
C LEU A 66 6.86 -2.93 10.11
N LYS A 67 5.72 -3.62 10.09
CA LYS A 67 4.41 -3.01 10.05
C LYS A 67 3.58 -3.54 11.21
N TYR A 68 3.25 -2.66 12.14
CA TYR A 68 2.44 -2.97 13.31
C TYR A 68 1.03 -2.42 13.14
N ALA A 69 0.03 -3.29 13.34
CA ALA A 69 -1.37 -2.90 13.33
C ALA A 69 -1.94 -2.80 14.75
N PRO A 70 -2.08 -1.58 15.31
CA PRO A 70 -2.84 -1.42 16.54
C PRO A 70 -4.34 -1.75 16.33
N PRO A 71 -5.11 -2.02 17.42
CA PRO A 71 -6.55 -2.28 17.35
C PRO A 71 -7.40 -1.02 17.07
N PHE A 72 -6.81 -0.03 16.41
CA PHE A 72 -7.40 1.24 16.01
C PHE A 72 -6.63 1.84 14.84
N VAL A 73 -7.18 2.88 14.21
CA VAL A 73 -6.46 3.65 13.18
C VAL A 73 -5.30 4.41 13.84
N ALA A 74 -4.06 4.07 13.51
CA ALA A 74 -2.85 4.60 14.16
C ALA A 74 -2.84 6.14 14.30
N ILE A 75 -3.24 6.89 13.27
CA ILE A 75 -3.25 8.35 13.33
C ILE A 75 -4.38 8.94 14.20
N SER A 76 -5.45 8.19 14.43
CA SER A 76 -6.64 8.63 15.20
C SER A 76 -6.66 8.08 16.63
N GLY A 77 -5.81 7.10 16.92
CA GLY A 77 -5.76 6.41 18.21
C GLY A 77 -7.04 5.62 18.51
N PRO A 78 -7.22 5.17 19.77
CA PRO A 78 -8.34 4.33 20.21
C PRO A 78 -9.74 4.89 19.95
N SER A 79 -9.86 6.18 19.62
CA SER A 79 -11.13 6.82 19.26
C SER A 79 -11.74 6.34 17.94
N VAL A 80 -10.95 5.67 17.09
CA VAL A 80 -11.41 5.06 15.85
C VAL A 80 -10.96 3.59 15.85
N PRO A 81 -11.73 2.67 16.47
CA PRO A 81 -11.43 1.25 16.50
C PRO A 81 -11.33 0.67 15.09
N PHE A 82 -10.34 -0.20 14.90
CA PHE A 82 -10.09 -0.85 13.61
C PHE A 82 -9.31 -2.14 13.84
N SER A 83 -9.82 -3.25 13.32
CA SER A 83 -9.29 -4.58 13.67
C SER A 83 -7.85 -4.76 13.20
N PRO A 84 -6.95 -5.31 14.04
CA PRO A 84 -5.59 -5.63 13.63
C PRO A 84 -5.53 -6.79 12.62
N ARG A 85 -6.65 -7.52 12.44
CA ARG A 85 -6.76 -8.62 11.46
C ARG A 85 -6.49 -8.19 10.01
N ARG A 86 -6.50 -6.89 9.71
CA ARG A 86 -6.03 -6.35 8.42
C ARG A 86 -4.59 -6.76 8.05
N GLN A 87 -3.73 -7.09 9.02
CA GLN A 87 -2.41 -7.66 8.70
C GLN A 87 -2.51 -9.07 8.10
N LYS A 88 -3.52 -9.88 8.47
CA LYS A 88 -3.76 -11.17 7.83
C LYS A 88 -4.18 -11.02 6.37
N ILE A 89 -4.94 -9.97 6.07
CA ILE A 89 -5.32 -9.62 4.68
C ILE A 89 -4.06 -9.33 3.86
N GLU A 90 -3.19 -8.46 4.39
CA GLU A 90 -1.93 -8.11 3.72
C GLU A 90 -1.00 -9.33 3.56
N ALA A 91 -0.87 -10.17 4.59
CA ALA A 91 -0.05 -11.37 4.53
C ALA A 91 -0.56 -12.37 3.47
N ALA A 92 -1.88 -12.61 3.43
CA ALA A 92 -2.50 -13.47 2.43
C ALA A 92 -2.33 -12.91 1.01
N ALA A 93 -2.48 -11.60 0.84
CA ALA A 93 -2.29 -10.93 -0.45
C ALA A 93 -0.83 -11.02 -0.92
N LEU A 94 0.14 -10.72 -0.06
CA LEU A 94 1.57 -10.81 -0.41
C LEU A 94 1.99 -12.26 -0.72
N THR A 95 1.47 -13.23 0.02
CA THR A 95 1.70 -14.66 -0.26
C THR A 95 1.15 -15.06 -1.63
N TYR A 96 -0.05 -14.60 -1.97
CA TYR A 96 -0.65 -14.84 -3.29
C TYR A 96 0.17 -14.18 -4.41
N LEU A 97 0.58 -12.92 -4.22
CA LEU A 97 1.38 -12.17 -5.19
C LEU A 97 2.72 -12.84 -5.47
N GLN A 98 3.36 -13.46 -4.47
CA GLN A 98 4.57 -14.25 -4.68
C GLN A 98 4.32 -15.45 -5.62
N GLN A 99 3.17 -16.11 -5.50
CA GLN A 99 2.81 -17.27 -6.32
C GLN A 99 2.51 -16.88 -7.78
N ILE A 100 1.97 -15.67 -8.02
CA ILE A 100 1.68 -15.16 -9.37
C ILE A 100 2.72 -14.17 -9.90
N SER A 101 3.84 -13.98 -9.19
CA SER A 101 4.88 -12.99 -9.52
C SER A 101 5.47 -13.17 -10.93
N HIS A 102 5.52 -14.40 -11.42
CA HIS A 102 5.93 -14.71 -12.79
C HIS A 102 4.94 -14.19 -13.86
N ILE A 103 3.69 -13.94 -13.49
CA ILE A 103 2.64 -13.42 -14.37
C ILE A 103 2.53 -11.90 -14.22
N THR A 104 2.47 -11.42 -12.97
CA THR A 104 2.28 -9.99 -12.69
C THR A 104 3.57 -9.18 -12.83
N GLY A 105 4.74 -9.79 -12.57
CA GLY A 105 6.04 -9.12 -12.54
C GLY A 105 6.89 -9.27 -13.80
N ALA A 106 6.75 -10.34 -14.58
CA ALA A 106 7.60 -10.57 -15.75
C ALA A 106 7.38 -9.54 -16.87
N ASP A 107 6.13 -9.14 -17.11
CA ASP A 107 5.78 -8.21 -18.19
C ASP A 107 5.73 -6.73 -17.74
N SER A 108 5.60 -6.49 -16.44
CA SER A 108 5.49 -5.15 -15.86
C SER A 108 6.77 -4.67 -15.17
N ALA A 109 7.70 -5.56 -14.82
CA ALA A 109 8.82 -5.29 -13.93
C ALA A 109 8.44 -4.60 -12.60
N VAL A 110 7.16 -4.62 -12.20
CA VAL A 110 6.71 -4.12 -10.90
C VAL A 110 6.96 -5.18 -9.85
N VAL A 111 7.42 -4.76 -8.68
CA VAL A 111 7.69 -5.66 -7.54
C VAL A 111 6.70 -5.42 -6.41
N THR A 112 6.43 -6.46 -5.64
CA THR A 112 5.74 -6.38 -4.35
C THR A 112 6.70 -6.87 -3.27
N PRO A 113 6.65 -6.31 -2.05
CA PRO A 113 7.57 -6.74 -0.99
C PRO A 113 7.28 -8.19 -0.63
N LYS A 114 8.33 -9.00 -0.43
CA LYS A 114 8.12 -10.34 0.15
C LYS A 114 7.66 -10.22 1.60
N LEU A 115 6.69 -11.04 1.97
CA LEU A 115 6.41 -11.34 3.37
C LEU A 115 7.54 -12.22 3.92
N LEU A 116 8.29 -11.69 4.89
CA LEU A 116 9.43 -12.37 5.52
C LEU A 116 9.02 -13.10 6.81
N HIS A 117 8.11 -12.49 7.57
CA HIS A 117 7.56 -13.07 8.79
C HIS A 117 6.21 -12.45 9.10
N GLU A 118 5.31 -13.26 9.65
CA GLU A 118 4.02 -12.84 10.17
C GLU A 118 3.92 -13.28 11.64
N ASP A 119 3.62 -12.31 12.50
CA ASP A 119 3.36 -12.51 13.92
C ASP A 119 1.94 -12.08 14.23
N HIS A 120 1.05 -13.06 14.29
CA HIS A 120 -0.37 -12.81 14.54
C HIS A 120 -0.64 -12.38 15.99
N GLU A 121 0.18 -12.78 16.96
CA GLU A 121 -0.02 -12.48 18.38
C GLU A 121 0.30 -11.02 18.66
N ASN A 122 1.40 -10.52 18.09
CA ASN A 122 1.82 -9.13 18.22
C ASN A 122 1.27 -8.21 17.12
N HIS A 123 0.56 -8.76 16.13
CA HIS A 123 0.01 -8.04 14.97
C HIS A 123 1.08 -7.29 14.17
N VAL A 124 2.20 -7.98 13.91
CA VAL A 124 3.35 -7.45 13.18
C VAL A 124 3.59 -8.24 11.90
N LEU A 125 3.80 -7.54 10.80
CA LEU A 125 4.42 -8.09 9.60
C LEU A 125 5.85 -7.59 9.47
N ILE A 126 6.73 -8.50 9.05
CA ILE A 126 8.09 -8.17 8.62
C ILE A 126 8.15 -8.41 7.12
N LEU A 127 8.54 -7.38 6.39
CA LEU A 127 8.51 -7.32 4.94
C LEU A 127 9.89 -6.99 4.38
N GLU A 128 10.15 -7.44 3.16
CA GLU A 128 11.30 -7.01 2.36
C GLU A 128 11.29 -5.47 2.20
N ASP A 129 12.43 -4.84 2.45
CA ASP A 129 12.60 -3.42 2.17
C ASP A 129 12.90 -3.23 0.67
N LEU A 130 12.08 -2.43 -0.01
CA LEU A 130 12.21 -2.18 -1.45
C LEU A 130 13.34 -1.21 -1.81
N GLY A 131 14.12 -0.75 -0.82
CA GLY A 131 15.32 0.05 -1.03
C GLY A 131 15.25 1.39 -0.31
N SER A 132 16.42 1.83 0.17
CA SER A 132 16.50 3.03 1.01
C SER A 132 16.17 4.34 0.29
N ASP A 133 16.30 4.34 -1.04
CA ASP A 133 16.11 5.46 -1.96
C ASP A 133 14.74 5.47 -2.65
N THR A 134 13.86 4.52 -2.31
CA THR A 134 12.47 4.54 -2.80
C THR A 134 11.66 5.62 -2.09
N VAL A 135 10.79 6.28 -2.87
CA VAL A 135 9.85 7.29 -2.36
C VAL A 135 8.46 7.12 -2.97
N PRO A 136 7.39 7.62 -2.32
CA PRO A 136 6.05 7.64 -2.91
C PRO A 136 6.03 8.35 -4.26
N ILE A 137 5.24 7.85 -5.21
CA ILE A 137 5.29 8.31 -6.61
C ILE A 137 5.04 9.81 -6.78
N ILE A 138 4.18 10.43 -5.96
CA ILE A 138 3.94 11.88 -6.04
C ILE A 138 5.22 12.65 -5.74
N LYS A 139 5.97 12.26 -4.70
CA LYS A 139 7.26 12.86 -4.37
C LYS A 139 8.28 12.62 -5.49
N TRP A 140 8.29 11.42 -6.05
CA TRP A 140 9.15 11.10 -7.20
C TRP A 140 8.82 11.99 -8.41
N LEU A 141 7.54 12.24 -8.71
CA LEU A 141 7.11 13.13 -9.79
C LEU A 141 7.47 14.61 -9.50
N GLU A 142 7.40 15.03 -8.24
CA GLU A 142 7.82 16.37 -7.79
C GLU A 142 9.33 16.60 -7.98
N ASP A 143 10.15 15.56 -7.83
CA ASP A 143 11.60 15.61 -8.07
C ASP A 143 11.94 15.77 -9.57
N GLY A 144 10.94 15.73 -10.46
CA GLY A 144 11.06 16.13 -11.86
C GLY A 144 11.80 15.14 -12.77
N PRO A 145 11.46 13.83 -12.77
CA PRO A 145 12.08 12.84 -13.65
C PRO A 145 11.79 13.13 -15.13
N PRO A 146 12.61 12.58 -16.06
CA PRO A 146 12.33 12.68 -17.48
C PRO A 146 10.94 12.12 -17.82
N ILE A 147 10.18 12.80 -18.67
CA ILE A 147 8.81 12.39 -19.05
C ILE A 147 8.77 10.98 -19.65
N SER A 148 9.80 10.58 -20.40
CA SER A 148 9.93 9.20 -20.90
C SER A 148 9.98 8.17 -19.77
N THR A 149 10.69 8.48 -18.68
CA THR A 149 10.76 7.64 -17.48
C THR A 149 9.41 7.61 -16.77
N VAL A 150 8.72 8.76 -16.67
CA VAL A 150 7.34 8.83 -16.12
C VAL A 150 6.37 7.94 -16.91
N CYS A 151 6.43 8.01 -18.24
CA CYS A 151 5.63 7.16 -19.10
C CYS A 151 5.95 5.68 -18.92
N SER A 152 7.23 5.32 -18.76
CA SER A 152 7.64 3.94 -18.48
C SER A 152 7.12 3.45 -17.13
N VAL A 153 7.20 4.25 -16.07
CA VAL A 153 6.64 3.90 -14.75
C VAL A 153 5.12 3.72 -14.85
N GLY A 154 4.42 4.64 -15.52
CA GLY A 154 2.98 4.54 -15.72
C GLY A 154 2.57 3.29 -16.50
N ASP A 155 3.29 2.97 -17.57
CA ASP A 155 3.07 1.76 -18.38
C ASP A 155 3.24 0.48 -17.56
N ARG A 156 4.32 0.40 -16.75
CA ARG A 156 4.58 -0.72 -15.84
C ARG A 156 3.45 -0.90 -14.82
N VAL A 157 3.01 0.18 -14.17
CA VAL A 157 1.89 0.14 -13.21
C VAL A 157 0.59 -0.28 -13.89
N GLY A 158 0.28 0.25 -15.08
CA GLY A 158 -0.92 -0.12 -15.85
C GLY A 158 -0.94 -1.60 -16.20
N ARG A 159 0.17 -2.13 -16.75
CA ARG A 159 0.30 -3.57 -17.06
C ARG A 159 0.21 -4.45 -15.83
N PHE A 160 0.82 -4.05 -14.72
CA PHE A 160 0.71 -4.78 -13.46
C PHE A 160 -0.77 -4.88 -13.03
N LEU A 161 -1.52 -3.77 -13.05
CA LEU A 161 -2.93 -3.78 -12.71
C LEU A 161 -3.76 -4.63 -13.69
N ALA A 162 -3.51 -4.55 -15.00
CA ALA A 162 -4.19 -5.39 -15.98
C ALA A 162 -3.93 -6.89 -15.72
N ALA A 163 -2.66 -7.25 -15.45
CA ALA A 163 -2.27 -8.62 -15.15
C ALA A 163 -2.91 -9.11 -13.84
N LEU A 164 -2.91 -8.29 -12.79
CA LEU A 164 -3.56 -8.59 -11.51
C LEU A 164 -5.06 -8.79 -11.71
N HIS A 165 -5.71 -7.85 -12.40
CA HIS A 165 -7.16 -7.86 -12.59
C HIS A 165 -7.65 -8.92 -13.57
N SER A 166 -6.76 -9.50 -14.37
CA SER A 166 -7.06 -10.60 -15.29
C SER A 166 -6.81 -11.98 -14.68
N GLN A 167 -6.37 -12.06 -13.42
CA GLN A 167 -6.10 -13.35 -12.79
C GLN A 167 -7.38 -14.19 -12.64
N ARG A 168 -7.21 -15.49 -12.86
CA ARG A 168 -8.26 -16.47 -12.63
C ARG A 168 -8.45 -16.74 -11.13
N LEU A 169 -9.64 -16.40 -10.64
CA LEU A 169 -9.99 -16.53 -9.23
C LEU A 169 -10.33 -17.98 -8.80
N ASP A 170 -10.58 -18.87 -9.76
CA ASP A 170 -10.87 -20.29 -9.54
C ASP A 170 -9.60 -21.16 -9.39
N THR A 171 -8.42 -20.55 -9.45
CA THR A 171 -7.16 -21.24 -9.18
C THR A 171 -6.96 -21.49 -7.70
N LYS A 172 -6.28 -22.59 -7.33
CA LYS A 172 -6.00 -22.92 -5.93
C LYS A 172 -5.29 -21.78 -5.17
N PRO A 173 -4.21 -21.16 -5.70
CA PRO A 173 -3.60 -19.96 -5.12
C PRO A 173 -4.61 -18.85 -4.78
N ALA A 174 -5.44 -18.46 -5.75
CA ALA A 174 -6.39 -17.38 -5.59
C ALA A 174 -7.49 -17.74 -4.58
N THR A 175 -8.05 -18.95 -4.67
CA THR A 175 -9.09 -19.41 -3.73
C THR A 175 -8.57 -19.46 -2.30
N THR A 176 -7.35 -19.97 -2.08
CA THR A 176 -6.74 -19.98 -0.73
C THR A 176 -6.57 -18.57 -0.19
N ALA A 177 -6.01 -17.65 -0.98
CA ALA A 177 -5.82 -16.26 -0.56
C ALA A 177 -7.15 -15.57 -0.25
N LEU A 178 -8.16 -15.76 -1.09
CA LEU A 178 -9.48 -15.17 -0.91
C LEU A 178 -10.19 -15.69 0.35
N LEU A 179 -10.07 -16.99 0.65
CA LEU A 179 -10.62 -17.55 1.89
C LEU A 179 -9.95 -16.97 3.13
N GLU A 180 -8.62 -16.81 3.11
CA GLU A 180 -7.88 -16.18 4.21
C GLU A 180 -8.30 -14.71 4.39
N ILE A 181 -8.36 -13.95 3.29
CA ILE A 181 -8.83 -12.55 3.27
C ILE A 181 -10.27 -12.44 3.78
N GLU A 182 -11.17 -13.31 3.32
CA GLU A 182 -12.57 -13.33 3.73
C GLU A 182 -12.69 -13.64 5.23
N SER A 183 -11.91 -14.61 5.72
CA SER A 183 -11.88 -14.95 7.14
C SER A 183 -11.43 -13.78 8.01
N ALA A 184 -10.54 -12.93 7.48
CA ALA A 184 -9.93 -11.80 8.15
C ALA A 184 -10.65 -10.46 7.92
N GLN A 185 -11.80 -10.47 7.22
CA GLN A 185 -12.56 -9.26 6.90
C GLN A 185 -12.76 -8.36 8.12
N VAL A 186 -12.50 -7.08 7.90
CA VAL A 186 -12.61 -6.04 8.91
C VAL A 186 -13.78 -5.16 8.54
N ASP A 187 -14.70 -4.91 9.49
CA ASP A 187 -15.75 -3.92 9.29
C ASP A 187 -15.14 -2.50 9.23
N PRO A 188 -15.18 -1.82 8.08
CA PRO A 188 -14.62 -0.50 7.93
C PRO A 188 -15.62 0.62 8.27
N SER A 189 -16.83 0.28 8.75
CA SER A 189 -17.91 1.24 8.97
C SER A 189 -17.53 2.41 9.86
N SER A 190 -16.76 2.17 10.92
CA SER A 190 -16.25 3.21 11.83
C SER A 190 -15.34 4.21 11.12
N VAL A 191 -14.44 3.69 10.27
CA VAL A 191 -13.48 4.46 9.47
C VAL A 191 -14.23 5.29 8.42
N TYR A 192 -15.10 4.65 7.64
CA TYR A 192 -15.88 5.33 6.61
C TYR A 192 -16.84 6.38 7.17
N SER A 193 -17.50 6.10 8.29
CA SER A 193 -18.35 7.09 8.97
C SER A 193 -17.55 8.32 9.41
N LYS A 194 -16.33 8.11 9.92
CA LYS A 194 -15.44 9.22 10.31
C LYS A 194 -14.96 10.03 9.10
N ILE A 195 -14.64 9.37 7.99
CA ILE A 195 -14.25 10.05 6.74
C ILE A 195 -15.44 10.83 6.16
N ALA A 196 -16.60 10.20 6.04
CA ALA A 196 -17.81 10.81 5.50
C ALA A 196 -18.26 12.04 6.30
N SER A 197 -18.22 11.96 7.64
CA SER A 197 -18.56 13.11 8.49
C SER A 197 -17.60 14.28 8.31
N LYS A 198 -16.28 14.03 8.24
CA LYS A 198 -15.28 15.06 7.93
C LYS A 198 -15.47 15.66 6.54
N PHE A 199 -15.75 14.83 5.54
CA PHE A 199 -16.00 15.27 4.17
C PHE A 199 -17.22 16.19 4.10
N VAL A 200 -18.34 15.79 4.68
CA VAL A 200 -19.56 16.62 4.78
C VAL A 200 -19.29 17.94 5.49
N ALA A 201 -18.54 17.93 6.60
CA ALA A 201 -18.19 19.15 7.32
C ALA A 201 -17.34 20.10 6.45
N ASN A 202 -16.39 19.57 5.69
CA ASN A 202 -15.58 20.35 4.76
C ASN A 202 -16.40 20.94 3.60
N LEU A 203 -17.36 20.20 3.05
CA LEU A 203 -18.25 20.71 2.00
C LEU A 203 -19.10 21.88 2.49
N ALA A 204 -19.63 21.78 3.72
CA ALA A 204 -20.36 22.88 4.35
C ALA A 204 -19.47 24.13 4.52
N GLY A 205 -18.22 23.94 4.94
CA GLY A 205 -17.22 25.02 5.04
C GLY A 205 -16.85 25.65 3.69
N ALA A 206 -16.84 24.86 2.62
CA ALA A 206 -16.55 25.30 1.25
C ALA A 206 -17.76 25.92 0.52
N ARG A 207 -18.88 26.15 1.21
CA ARG A 207 -20.12 26.77 0.69
C ARG A 207 -20.79 26.00 -0.46
N TYR A 208 -20.60 24.68 -0.54
CA TYR A 208 -21.45 23.87 -1.40
C TYR A 208 -22.90 23.88 -0.90
N GLY A 209 -23.86 23.94 -1.83
CA GLY A 209 -25.28 23.97 -1.46
C GLY A 209 -25.75 22.64 -0.87
N GLU A 210 -26.86 22.66 -0.12
CA GLU A 210 -27.47 21.44 0.42
C GLU A 210 -27.81 20.41 -0.66
N VAL A 211 -28.16 20.89 -1.87
CA VAL A 211 -28.45 20.06 -3.04
C VAL A 211 -27.22 19.27 -3.48
N ASP A 212 -26.05 19.91 -3.56
CA ASP A 212 -24.80 19.25 -3.96
C ASP A 212 -24.37 18.20 -2.94
N VAL A 213 -24.49 18.53 -1.64
CA VAL A 213 -24.19 17.59 -0.55
C VAL A 213 -25.14 16.40 -0.58
N ALA A 214 -26.43 16.62 -0.85
CA ALA A 214 -27.41 15.54 -0.97
C ALA A 214 -27.15 14.65 -2.20
N ALA A 215 -26.79 15.23 -3.34
CA ALA A 215 -26.43 14.49 -4.55
C ALA A 215 -25.19 13.60 -4.32
N LEU A 216 -24.14 14.15 -3.69
CA LEU A 216 -22.93 13.39 -3.35
C LEU A 216 -23.22 12.24 -2.37
N ARG A 217 -24.08 12.47 -1.37
CA ARG A 217 -24.52 11.40 -0.45
C ARG A 217 -25.26 10.29 -1.18
N SER A 218 -26.17 10.63 -2.09
CA SER A 218 -26.93 9.65 -2.88
C SER A 218 -26.01 8.84 -3.80
N LEU A 219 -25.06 9.49 -4.47
CA LEU A 219 -24.07 8.81 -5.31
C LEU A 219 -23.19 7.86 -4.48
N THR A 220 -22.67 8.32 -3.35
CA THR A 220 -21.84 7.51 -2.44
C THR A 220 -22.62 6.29 -1.95
N ARG A 221 -23.89 6.49 -1.57
CA ARG A 221 -24.76 5.39 -1.13
C ARG A 221 -24.98 4.36 -2.24
N ALA A 222 -25.30 4.80 -3.45
CA ALA A 222 -25.51 3.88 -4.58
C ALA A 222 -24.26 3.02 -4.87
N VAL A 223 -23.06 3.60 -4.77
CA VAL A 223 -21.79 2.87 -4.95
C VAL A 223 -21.52 1.90 -3.79
N VAL A 224 -21.80 2.29 -2.54
CA VAL A 224 -21.60 1.43 -1.36
C VAL A 224 -22.63 0.30 -1.27
N GLU A 225 -23.86 0.55 -1.72
CA GLU A 225 -24.96 -0.42 -1.70
C GLU A 225 -24.91 -1.39 -2.89
N ASP A 226 -24.14 -1.09 -3.94
CA ASP A 226 -23.89 -2.00 -5.05
C ASP A 226 -23.00 -3.17 -4.59
N LYS A 227 -23.65 -4.24 -4.16
CA LYS A 227 -23.05 -5.51 -3.74
C LYS A 227 -22.93 -6.51 -4.89
N SER A 228 -23.07 -6.09 -6.15
CA SER A 228 -22.92 -7.00 -7.28
C SER A 228 -21.51 -7.56 -7.33
N MET A 229 -21.41 -8.88 -7.23
CA MET A 229 -20.15 -9.63 -7.39
C MET A 229 -19.85 -10.00 -8.85
N ASN A 230 -20.76 -9.69 -9.77
CA ASN A 230 -20.53 -9.86 -11.21
C ASN A 230 -19.33 -9.00 -11.62
N ASP A 231 -18.41 -9.57 -12.38
CA ASP A 231 -17.20 -8.92 -12.91
C ASP A 231 -16.20 -8.43 -11.83
N THR A 232 -16.13 -9.13 -10.69
CA THR A 232 -15.11 -8.87 -9.68
C THR A 232 -13.77 -9.51 -10.02
N THR A 233 -12.71 -8.88 -9.52
CA THR A 233 -11.34 -9.33 -9.66
C THR A 233 -10.60 -9.23 -8.32
N PHE A 234 -9.42 -9.85 -8.24
CA PHE A 234 -8.50 -9.63 -7.13
C PHE A 234 -7.93 -8.22 -7.23
N SER A 235 -8.21 -7.40 -6.22
CA SER A 235 -7.92 -5.98 -6.17
C SER A 235 -7.05 -5.67 -4.97
N HIS A 236 -6.24 -4.62 -5.09
CA HIS A 236 -5.49 -4.05 -3.98
C HIS A 236 -6.43 -3.41 -2.94
N GLY A 237 -7.55 -2.83 -3.38
CA GLY A 237 -8.64 -2.35 -2.53
C GLY A 237 -8.44 -0.94 -1.94
N ASP A 238 -7.20 -0.45 -1.94
CA ASP A 238 -6.77 0.85 -1.39
C ASP A 238 -5.57 1.42 -2.17
N PHE A 239 -5.65 1.39 -3.50
CA PHE A 239 -4.53 1.70 -4.40
C PHE A 239 -4.29 3.20 -4.58
N TRP A 240 -3.83 3.87 -3.53
CA TRP A 240 -3.46 5.29 -3.56
C TRP A 240 -2.12 5.51 -4.25
N SER A 241 -1.82 6.77 -4.62
CA SER A 241 -0.49 7.10 -5.16
C SER A 241 0.64 6.81 -4.16
N ALA A 242 0.36 6.91 -2.85
CA ALA A 242 1.32 6.59 -1.79
C ALA A 242 1.69 5.09 -1.71
N SER A 243 0.85 4.21 -2.27
CA SER A 243 1.08 2.76 -2.35
C SER A 243 2.06 2.38 -3.47
N ILE A 244 2.48 3.35 -4.29
CA ILE A 244 3.46 3.15 -5.37
C ILE A 244 4.77 3.79 -4.95
N LEU A 245 5.79 2.96 -4.74
CA LEU A 245 7.15 3.39 -4.44
C LEU A 245 8.00 3.35 -5.70
N VAL A 246 8.78 4.41 -5.92
CA VAL A 246 9.69 4.51 -7.07
C VAL A 246 11.04 5.00 -6.56
N ASN A 247 12.13 4.36 -6.98
CA ASN A 247 13.46 4.87 -6.68
C ASN A 247 13.91 5.90 -7.73
N LYS A 248 15.03 6.56 -7.47
CA LYS A 248 15.46 7.75 -8.24
C LYS A 248 15.54 7.50 -9.75
N ASP A 249 16.06 6.36 -10.17
CA ASP A 249 16.24 5.99 -11.58
C ASP A 249 15.07 5.15 -12.15
N ALA A 250 14.04 4.90 -11.34
CA ALA A 250 12.90 4.04 -11.65
C ALA A 250 13.27 2.59 -12.01
N SER A 251 14.46 2.11 -11.63
CA SER A 251 14.78 0.68 -11.71
C SER A 251 13.86 -0.15 -10.81
N VAL A 252 13.45 0.40 -9.66
CA VAL A 252 12.44 -0.19 -8.76
C VAL A 252 11.13 0.58 -8.87
N VAL A 253 10.06 -0.15 -9.20
CA VAL A 253 8.67 0.30 -9.07
C VAL A 253 7.96 -0.73 -8.20
N GLY A 254 7.64 -0.34 -6.97
CA GLY A 254 7.09 -1.20 -5.93
C GLY A 254 5.64 -0.88 -5.61
N ILE A 255 4.83 -1.90 -5.33
CA ILE A 255 3.45 -1.72 -4.82
C ILE A 255 3.34 -2.34 -3.42
N ILE A 256 2.91 -1.52 -2.46
CA ILE A 256 2.85 -1.82 -1.02
C ILE A 256 1.44 -1.57 -0.44
N ASP A 257 1.23 -1.88 0.85
CA ASP A 257 -0.02 -1.59 1.59
C ASP A 257 -1.25 -2.42 1.17
N TRP A 258 -1.08 -3.73 1.05
CA TRP A 258 -2.13 -4.68 0.63
C TRP A 258 -3.17 -5.04 1.71
N GLU A 259 -3.30 -4.24 2.77
CA GLU A 259 -4.15 -4.53 3.93
C GLU A 259 -5.66 -4.46 3.66
N TRP A 260 -6.04 -3.99 2.48
CA TRP A 260 -7.42 -3.91 1.98
C TRP A 260 -7.68 -4.82 0.77
N ALA A 261 -6.73 -5.70 0.45
CA ALA A 261 -6.84 -6.58 -0.70
C ALA A 261 -8.08 -7.47 -0.60
N GLY A 262 -8.65 -7.82 -1.75
CA GLY A 262 -9.83 -8.69 -1.82
C GLY A 262 -10.55 -8.58 -3.15
N LEU A 263 -11.80 -9.03 -3.19
CA LEU A 263 -12.62 -8.92 -4.38
C LEU A 263 -13.20 -7.51 -4.52
N ALA A 264 -12.99 -6.90 -5.68
CA ALA A 264 -13.62 -5.64 -6.04
C ALA A 264 -13.84 -5.53 -7.55
N LYS A 265 -14.57 -4.51 -7.97
CA LYS A 265 -14.65 -4.14 -9.37
C LYS A 265 -13.28 -3.65 -9.85
N PRO A 266 -12.79 -4.06 -11.03
CA PRO A 266 -11.45 -3.71 -11.52
C PRO A 266 -11.16 -2.20 -11.54
N LEU A 267 -12.17 -1.38 -11.85
CA LEU A 267 -12.02 0.07 -11.90
C LEU A 267 -11.93 0.75 -10.52
N ARG A 268 -12.08 0.01 -9.41
CA ARG A 268 -11.93 0.58 -8.06
C ARG A 268 -10.51 1.07 -7.82
N ASP A 269 -9.51 0.24 -8.06
CA ASP A 269 -8.10 0.60 -7.85
C ASP A 269 -7.68 1.76 -8.78
N MET A 270 -8.11 1.72 -10.04
CA MET A 270 -7.91 2.82 -10.98
C MET A 270 -8.59 4.11 -10.50
N GLY A 271 -9.83 4.03 -10.02
CA GLY A 271 -10.57 5.20 -9.52
C GLY A 271 -9.89 5.85 -8.32
N VAL A 272 -9.39 5.05 -7.37
CA VAL A 272 -8.65 5.55 -6.20
C VAL A 272 -7.34 6.21 -6.63
N LEU A 273 -6.53 5.54 -7.45
CA LEU A 273 -5.25 6.08 -7.92
C LEU A 273 -5.45 7.40 -8.68
N LEU A 274 -6.34 7.41 -9.69
CA LEU A 274 -6.58 8.59 -10.52
C LEU A 274 -7.20 9.73 -9.70
N GLY A 275 -8.10 9.40 -8.77
CA GLY A 275 -8.72 10.35 -7.85
C GLY A 275 -7.72 11.03 -6.90
N ASP A 276 -6.58 10.39 -6.61
CA ASP A 276 -5.52 10.95 -5.77
C ASP A 276 -4.46 11.71 -6.59
N VAL A 277 -4.03 11.14 -7.73
CA VAL A 277 -3.02 11.75 -8.61
C VAL A 277 -3.56 13.03 -9.28
N TYR A 278 -4.80 13.02 -9.76
CA TYR A 278 -5.37 14.15 -10.51
C TYR A 278 -5.36 15.47 -9.71
N PRO A 279 -5.95 15.55 -8.49
CA PRO A 279 -5.93 16.80 -7.74
C PRO A 279 -4.53 17.22 -7.30
N ARG A 280 -3.63 16.28 -6.99
CA ARG A 280 -2.28 16.59 -6.50
C ARG A 280 -1.35 17.07 -7.61
N CYS A 281 -1.39 16.41 -8.77
CA CYS A 281 -0.46 16.70 -9.85
C CYS A 281 -1.05 17.65 -10.90
N ILE A 282 -2.30 17.44 -11.32
CA ILE A 282 -2.89 18.15 -12.47
C ILE A 282 -3.53 19.46 -12.06
N LEU A 283 -4.21 19.50 -10.91
CA LEU A 283 -4.81 20.75 -10.40
C LEU A 283 -3.82 21.60 -9.58
N GLY A 284 -2.62 21.07 -9.30
CA GLY A 284 -1.56 21.80 -8.63
C GLY A 284 -0.98 22.95 -9.47
N SER A 285 -0.17 23.80 -8.88
CA SER A 285 0.38 25.01 -9.54
C SER A 285 1.66 24.79 -10.35
N SER A 286 2.35 23.65 -10.20
CA SER A 286 3.60 23.36 -10.90
C SER A 286 3.36 22.80 -12.30
N LEU A 287 3.74 23.53 -13.34
CA LEU A 287 3.60 23.08 -14.73
C LEU A 287 4.35 21.76 -14.99
N GLN A 288 5.53 21.59 -14.39
CA GLN A 288 6.32 20.36 -14.51
C GLN A 288 5.57 19.18 -13.90
N LEU A 289 5.05 19.34 -12.68
CA LEU A 289 4.27 18.30 -12.01
C LEU A 289 2.97 17.98 -12.76
N GLN A 290 2.33 18.99 -13.35
CA GLN A 290 1.16 18.79 -14.21
C GLN A 290 1.49 17.96 -15.45
N GLN A 291 2.61 18.24 -16.12
CA GLN A 291 3.06 17.49 -17.29
C GLN A 291 3.38 16.04 -16.91
N ALA A 292 4.12 15.83 -15.82
CA ALA A 292 4.45 14.51 -15.30
C ALA A 292 3.18 13.73 -14.89
N GLY A 293 2.25 14.36 -14.16
CA GLY A 293 0.98 13.75 -13.77
C GLY A 293 0.11 13.35 -14.97
N ARG A 294 0.02 14.19 -16.01
CA ARG A 294 -0.69 13.84 -17.25
C ARG A 294 -0.02 12.67 -17.98
N ALA A 295 1.30 12.67 -18.06
CA ALA A 295 2.06 11.59 -18.68
C ALA A 295 1.86 10.26 -17.95
N PHE A 296 1.96 10.27 -16.61
CA PHE A 296 1.71 9.10 -15.77
C PHE A 296 0.29 8.56 -15.96
N ILE A 297 -0.73 9.40 -15.76
CA ILE A 297 -2.14 9.00 -15.92
C ILE A 297 -2.38 8.40 -17.31
N ARG A 298 -1.93 9.10 -18.37
CA ARG A 298 -2.11 8.61 -19.74
C ARG A 298 -1.47 7.23 -19.94
N SER A 299 -0.24 7.04 -19.47
CA SER A 299 0.46 5.77 -19.59
C SER A 299 -0.19 4.64 -18.78
N VAL A 300 -0.59 4.89 -17.53
CA VAL A 300 -1.31 3.88 -16.72
C VAL A 300 -2.61 3.47 -17.42
N THR A 301 -3.41 4.44 -17.85
CA THR A 301 -4.72 4.16 -18.48
C THR A 301 -4.62 3.53 -19.86
N ALA A 302 -3.54 3.76 -20.60
CA ALA A 302 -3.35 3.17 -21.92
C ALA A 302 -2.86 1.72 -21.86
N SER A 303 -2.14 1.36 -20.79
CA SER A 303 -1.56 0.03 -20.60
C SER A 303 -2.39 -0.88 -19.70
N TYR A 304 -3.42 -0.34 -19.05
CA TYR A 304 -4.46 -1.07 -18.33
C TYR A 304 -5.55 -1.54 -19.30
#